data_AF-J9UK63-F1
#
_entry.id   AF-J9UK63-F1
#
_cell.length_a   1.000
_cell.length_b   1.000
_cell.length_c   1.000
_cell.angle_alpha   90.00
_cell.angle_beta   90.00
_cell.angle_gamma   90.00
#
_symmetry.space_group_name_H-M   'P 1'
#
loop_
_entity.id
_entity.type
_entity.pdbx_description
1 polymer ?
#
loop_
_entity_poly.entity_id
_entity_poly.type
_entity_poly.pdbx_seq_one_letter_code
_entity_poly.pdbx_strand_id
1 'polypeptide(L)'
;MEQRHNNRSFKKVIEKLKNDNIKYITATHDINNIASGEVMKKIGMHYKYSYEELWQPKNILVTFRMYQLNLDDNKSRVYDVYLNKYKKHFIEKI
;
A
#
# COMPACT_ATOMS: atom_id res chain seq x y z
N MET A 1 21.65 -0.36 16.90
CA MET A 1 20.82 0.86 16.96
C MET A 1 20.80 1.50 15.58
N GLU A 2 19.85 1.16 14.70
CA GLU A 2 19.86 1.70 13.32
C GLU A 2 18.46 1.68 12.68
N GLN A 3 17.49 2.35 13.33
CA GLN A 3 16.14 2.54 12.75
C GLN A 3 15.62 3.99 12.84
N ARG A 4 16.48 4.95 13.22
CA ARG A 4 16.03 6.34 13.48
C ARG A 4 16.03 7.27 12.25
N HIS A 5 16.76 6.96 11.18
CA HIS A 5 16.83 7.84 10.01
C HIS A 5 15.66 7.68 9.03
N ASN A 6 15.20 6.45 8.77
CA ASN A 6 14.18 6.20 7.72
C ASN A 6 12.78 6.73 8.05
N ASN A 7 12.41 6.82 9.33
CA ASN A 7 11.08 7.34 9.72
C ASN A 7 10.97 8.87 9.61
N ARG A 8 12.09 9.61 9.66
CA ARG A 8 12.05 11.08 9.61
C ARG A 8 11.85 11.60 8.20
N SER A 9 12.44 10.94 7.19
CA SER A 9 12.23 11.28 5.79
C SER A 9 10.79 11.04 5.37
N PHE A 10 10.21 9.89 5.74
CA PHE A 10 8.83 9.58 5.41
C PHE A 10 7.83 10.58 6.01
N LYS A 11 8.01 10.96 7.29
CA LYS A 11 7.15 11.99 7.92
C LYS A 11 7.16 13.32 7.17
N LYS A 12 8.33 13.80 6.75
CA LYS A 12 8.45 15.04 5.95
C LYS A 12 7.73 14.92 4.61
N VAL A 13 7.83 13.76 3.95
CA VAL A 13 7.10 13.50 2.70
C VAL A 13 5.59 13.54 2.95
N ILE A 14 5.09 12.91 4.02
CA ILE A 14 3.67 12.94 4.38
C ILE A 14 3.17 14.37 4.65
N GLU A 15 3.93 15.16 5.39
CA GLU A 15 3.60 16.58 5.65
C GLU A 15 3.52 17.37 4.35
N LYS A 16 4.48 17.20 3.44
CA LYS A 16 4.46 17.84 2.12
C LYS A 16 3.23 17.42 1.31
N LEU A 17 2.92 16.13 1.27
CA LEU A 17 1.76 15.59 0.55
C LEU A 17 0.44 16.16 1.11
N LYS A 18 0.32 16.31 2.43
CA LYS A 18 -0.82 16.97 3.07
C LYS A 18 -0.94 18.43 2.66
N ASN A 19 0.17 19.18 2.67
CA ASN A 19 0.20 20.58 2.24
C ASN A 19 -0.17 20.73 0.75
N ASP A 20 0.11 19.72 -0.07
CA ASP A 20 -0.26 19.65 -1.49
C ASP A 20 -1.70 19.15 -1.71
N ASN A 21 -2.50 19.00 -0.65
CA ASN A 21 -3.88 18.51 -0.69
C ASN A 21 -4.03 17.12 -1.33
N ILE A 22 -2.98 16.28 -1.26
CA ILE A 22 -3.07 14.88 -1.67
C ILE A 22 -3.95 14.15 -0.65
N LYS A 23 -5.04 13.55 -1.12
CA LYS A 23 -6.05 12.90 -0.27
C LYS A 23 -5.57 11.57 0.33
N TYR A 24 -4.78 10.81 -0.41
CA TYR A 24 -4.26 9.51 0.01
C TYR A 24 -3.07 9.09 -0.84
N ILE A 25 -2.31 8.11 -0.34
CA ILE A 25 -1.29 7.39 -1.10
C ILE A 25 -1.55 5.88 -1.04
N THR A 26 -1.19 5.17 -2.10
CA THR A 26 -1.32 3.72 -2.20
C THR A 26 0.03 3.07 -2.49
N ALA A 27 0.20 1.84 -2.03
CA ALA A 27 1.34 0.99 -2.39
C ALA A 27 0.88 -0.47 -2.46
N THR A 28 1.54 -1.26 -3.30
CA THR A 28 1.28 -2.70 -3.42
C THR A 28 2.56 -3.48 -3.19
N HIS A 29 2.45 -4.66 -2.61
CA HIS A 29 3.57 -5.60 -2.51
C HIS A 29 3.10 -7.02 -2.76
N ASP A 30 3.98 -7.85 -3.32
CA ASP A 30 3.81 -9.30 -3.39
C ASP A 30 3.72 -9.86 -1.96
N ILE A 31 2.72 -10.70 -1.68
CA ILE A 31 2.55 -11.36 -0.36
C ILE A 31 3.81 -12.10 0.12
N ASN A 32 4.64 -12.58 -0.80
CA ASN A 32 5.89 -13.28 -0.49
C ASN A 32 7.02 -12.32 -0.09
N ASN A 33 6.89 -11.02 -0.40
CA ASN A 33 7.84 -9.99 0.01
C ASN A 33 7.42 -9.37 1.37
N ILE A 34 7.61 -10.16 2.43
CA ILE A 34 7.26 -9.79 3.81
C ILE A 34 7.90 -8.46 4.22
N ALA A 35 9.16 -8.24 3.85
CA ALA A 35 9.89 -7.02 4.21
C ALA A 35 9.22 -5.74 3.72
N SER A 36 8.70 -5.75 2.48
CA SER A 36 7.98 -4.59 1.92
C SER A 36 6.67 -4.33 2.66
N GLY A 37 5.94 -5.40 3.01
CA GLY A 37 4.71 -5.29 3.81
C GLY A 37 4.99 -4.70 5.20
N GLU A 38 6.07 -5.10 5.86
CA GLU A 38 6.46 -4.55 7.17
C GLU A 38 6.86 -3.06 7.09
N VAL A 39 7.51 -2.63 6.01
CA VAL A 39 7.78 -1.20 5.78
C VAL A 39 6.47 -0.43 5.67
N MET A 40 5.51 -0.89 4.87
CA MET A 40 4.20 -0.23 4.70
C MET A 40 3.43 -0.10 6.02
N LYS A 41 3.43 -1.15 6.84
CA LYS A 41 2.84 -1.11 8.19
C LYS A 41 3.54 -0.08 9.09
N LYS A 42 4.89 -0.07 9.12
CA LYS A 42 5.68 0.84 9.95
C LYS A 42 5.43 2.32 9.63
N ILE A 43 5.15 2.64 8.37
CA ILE A 43 4.86 4.00 7.94
C ILE A 43 3.37 4.38 8.07
N GLY A 44 2.55 3.50 8.65
CA GLY A 44 1.14 3.76 8.96
C GLY A 44 0.17 3.48 7.82
N MET A 45 0.59 2.78 6.76
CA MET A 45 -0.34 2.33 5.73
C MET A 45 -1.16 1.15 6.22
N HIS A 46 -2.41 1.07 5.79
CA HIS A 46 -3.33 0.01 6.16
C HIS A 46 -3.65 -0.88 4.97
N TYR A 47 -3.69 -2.19 5.21
CA TYR A 47 -4.21 -3.16 4.26
C TYR A 47 -5.65 -2.81 3.86
N LYS A 48 -5.97 -2.99 2.58
CA LYS A 48 -7.32 -2.77 2.04
C LYS A 48 -7.90 -4.01 1.38
N TYR A 49 -7.18 -4.60 0.43
CA TYR A 49 -7.59 -5.82 -0.27
C TYR A 49 -6.38 -6.44 -0.96
N SER A 50 -6.56 -7.66 -1.45
CA SER A 50 -5.57 -8.40 -2.24
C SER A 50 -6.13 -8.70 -3.62
N TYR A 51 -5.25 -8.83 -4.60
CA TYR A 51 -5.61 -9.17 -5.98
C TYR A 51 -4.51 -9.98 -6.64
N GLU A 52 -4.88 -10.79 -7.63
CA GLU A 52 -3.94 -11.57 -8.42
C GLU A 52 -3.68 -10.92 -9.76
N GLU A 53 -2.39 -10.76 -10.10
CA GLU A 53 -1.94 -10.21 -11.36
C GLU A 53 -0.90 -11.15 -11.99
N LEU A 54 -1.05 -11.37 -13.30
CA LEU A 54 -0.08 -12.15 -14.08
C LEU A 54 1.10 -11.24 -14.44
N TRP A 55 2.24 -11.44 -13.78
CA TRP A 55 3.39 -10.57 -13.91
C TRP A 55 4.24 -10.94 -15.14
N GLN A 56 4.32 -10.01 -16.10
CA GLN A 56 5.10 -10.16 -17.33
C GLN A 56 6.50 -9.55 -17.18
N PRO A 57 7.53 -10.12 -17.84
CA PRO A 57 7.48 -11.23 -18.82
C PRO A 57 7.55 -12.64 -18.19
N LYS A 58 7.64 -12.74 -16.86
CA LYS A 58 7.88 -14.03 -16.16
C LYS A 58 6.67 -14.98 -16.20
N ASN A 59 5.49 -14.49 -16.59
CA ASN A 59 4.24 -15.23 -16.66
C ASN A 59 3.89 -15.95 -15.35
N ILE A 60 4.23 -15.34 -14.22
CA ILE A 60 3.92 -15.86 -12.89
C ILE A 60 2.69 -15.14 -12.34
N LEU A 61 1.78 -15.90 -11.72
CA LEU A 61 0.66 -15.33 -11.02
C LEU A 61 1.14 -14.85 -9.64
N VAL A 62 1.02 -13.55 -9.38
CA VAL A 62 1.45 -12.93 -8.13
C VAL A 62 0.24 -12.38 -7.41
N THR A 63 0.13 -12.70 -6.12
CA THR A 63 -0.86 -12.08 -5.25
C THR A 63 -0.25 -10.82 -4.65
N PHE A 64 -0.83 -9.68 -4.97
CA PHE A 64 -0.46 -8.39 -4.40
C PHE A 64 -1.42 -8.01 -3.28
N ARG A 65 -0.89 -7.43 -2.20
CA ARG A 65 -1.67 -6.72 -1.18
C ARG A 65 -1.63 -5.23 -1.46
N MET A 66 -2.80 -4.60 -1.53
CA MET A 66 -2.95 -3.16 -1.64
C MET A 66 -3.02 -2.53 -0.24
N TYR A 67 -2.14 -1.56 -0.01
CA TYR A 67 -2.05 -0.76 1.19
C TYR A 67 -2.34 0.70 0.86
N GLN A 68 -3.02 1.39 1.77
CA GLN A 68 -3.37 2.80 1.60
C GLN A 68 -3.21 3.56 2.91
N LEU A 69 -2.73 4.80 2.79
CA LEU A 69 -2.75 5.79 3.86
C LEU A 69 -3.60 6.97 3.40
N ASN A 70 -4.72 7.21 4.10
CA ASN A 70 -5.55 8.39 3.90
C ASN A 70 -4.93 9.56 4.65
N LEU A 71 -4.82 10.70 3.95
CA LEU A 71 -4.21 11.93 4.42
C LEU A 71 -5.26 13.03 4.66
N ASP A 72 -6.45 12.87 4.08
CA ASP A 72 -7.64 13.67 4.33
C ASP A 72 -8.44 13.14 5.55
N ASP A 73 -9.49 13.87 5.94
CA ASP A 73 -10.38 13.47 7.05
C ASP A 73 -11.24 12.25 6.70
N ASN A 74 -11.30 11.84 5.42
CA ASN A 74 -12.07 10.70 4.99
C ASN A 74 -11.28 9.39 5.14
N LYS A 75 -11.33 8.83 6.35
CA LYS A 75 -10.72 7.52 6.67
C LYS A 75 -11.33 6.34 5.92
N SER A 76 -12.56 6.47 5.41
CA SER A 76 -13.28 5.39 4.72
C SER A 76 -12.89 5.23 3.25
N ARG A 77 -12.19 6.21 2.68
CA ARG A 77 -11.76 6.17 1.27
C ARG A 77 -10.89 4.93 1.00
N VAL A 78 -11.19 4.25 -0.10
CA VAL A 78 -10.41 3.13 -0.65
C VAL A 78 -10.23 3.36 -2.14
N TYR A 79 -9.01 3.27 -2.62
CA TYR A 79 -8.69 3.20 -4.03
C TYR A 79 -9.04 1.81 -4.55
N ASP A 80 -9.94 1.70 -5.53
CA ASP A 80 -10.54 0.43 -5.95
C ASP A 80 -10.19 0.06 -7.40
N VAL A 81 -9.28 0.78 -8.06
CA VAL A 81 -8.94 0.52 -9.47
C VAL A 81 -8.43 -0.91 -9.69
N TYR A 82 -7.53 -1.41 -8.82
CA TYR A 82 -7.05 -2.79 -8.96
C TYR A 82 -8.12 -3.82 -8.58
N LEU A 83 -9.00 -3.48 -7.64
CA LEU A 83 -10.15 -4.31 -7.28
C LEU A 83 -11.04 -4.50 -8.51
N ASN A 84 -11.37 -3.40 -9.21
CA ASN A 84 -12.24 -3.42 -10.38
C ASN A 84 -11.55 -4.01 -11.62
N LYS A 85 -10.22 -3.89 -11.72
CA LYS A 85 -9.43 -4.36 -12.88
C LYS A 85 -9.19 -5.87 -12.88
N TYR A 86 -8.87 -6.46 -11.73
CA TYR A 86 -8.45 -7.86 -11.67
C TYR A 86 -9.59 -8.76 -11.21
N LYS A 87 -9.85 -9.81 -11.99
CA LYS A 87 -10.97 -10.74 -11.78
C LYS A 87 -10.92 -11.42 -10.41
N LYS A 88 -9.72 -11.78 -9.95
CA LYS A 88 -9.52 -12.40 -8.64
C LYS A 88 -8.98 -11.37 -7.67
N HIS A 89 -9.86 -10.94 -6.78
CA HIS A 89 -9.57 -10.05 -5.67
C HIS A 89 -10.36 -10.47 -4.44
N PHE A 90 -9.83 -10.20 -3.24
CA PHE A 90 -10.42 -10.65 -1.98
C PHE A 90 -9.88 -9.89 -0.77
N ILE A 91 -10.59 -10.00 0.35
CA ILE A 91 -10.13 -9.54 1.65
C ILE A 91 -9.51 -10.74 2.38
N GLU A 92 -8.27 -10.58 2.81
CA GLU A 92 -7.57 -11.57 3.62
C GLU A 92 -8.00 -11.51 5.09
N LYS A 93 -7.96 -12.66 5.75
CA LYS A 93 -8.07 -12.76 7.20
C LYS A 93 -6.66 -12.70 7.80
N ILE A 94 -6.19 -11.49 8.11
CA ILE A 94 -4.84 -11.19 8.62
C ILE A 94 -4.91 -10.87 10.12
#